data_AF-A0AAJ2NSW1-F1
#
_entry.id   AF-A0AAJ2NSW1-F1
#
_cell.length_a   1.000
_cell.length_b   1.000
_cell.length_c   1.000
_cell.angle_alpha   90.00
_cell.angle_beta   90.00
_cell.angle_gamma   90.00
#
_symmetry.space_group_name_H-M   'P 1'
#
loop_
_entity.id
_entity.type
_entity.pdbx_description
1 polymer ?
#
loop_
_entity_poly.entity_id
_entity_poly.type
_entity_poly.pdbx_seq_one_letter_code
_entity_poly.pdbx_strand_id
1 'polypeptide(L)'
;LKLVDIIFELVDARIPFSSRNPMIDEIIQHKPRLVLLNKADMADKETTKEWLAFFADRGIQSLAINSQAGEGLKQITIASREILKEK
;
A
#
# COMPACT_ATOMS: atom_id res chain seq x y z
N LEU A 1 12.93 -9.45 -8.04
CA LEU A 1 11.94 -8.58 -8.72
C LEU A 1 11.51 -9.08 -10.10
N LYS A 2 12.36 -9.72 -10.91
CA LYS A 2 11.99 -10.14 -12.29
C LYS A 2 10.83 -11.16 -12.40
N LEU A 3 10.46 -11.82 -11.30
CA LEU A 3 9.47 -12.90 -11.26
C LEU A 3 8.09 -12.49 -10.72
N VAL A 4 7.87 -11.20 -10.40
CA VAL A 4 6.60 -10.72 -9.84
C VAL A 4 6.03 -9.60 -10.69
N ASP A 5 4.71 -9.58 -10.83
CA ASP A 5 3.98 -8.59 -11.62
C ASP A 5 3.72 -7.29 -10.84
N ILE A 6 3.52 -7.40 -9.53
CA ILE A 6 3.21 -6.28 -8.62
C ILE A 6 3.99 -6.43 -7.30
N ILE A 7 4.28 -5.30 -6.67
CA ILE A 7 4.92 -5.23 -5.36
C ILE A 7 3.92 -4.72 -4.33
N PHE A 8 3.86 -5.40 -3.18
CA PHE A 8 3.12 -4.91 -2.01
C PHE A 8 4.10 -4.28 -1.04
N GLU A 9 3.99 -2.97 -0.87
CA GLU A 9 4.79 -2.21 0.09
C GLU A 9 4.01 -2.13 1.41
N LEU A 10 4.36 -2.97 2.37
CA LEU A 10 3.69 -3.04 3.67
C LEU A 10 4.29 -2.03 4.64
N VAL A 11 3.47 -1.13 5.17
CA VAL A 11 3.86 -0.08 6.11
C VAL A 11 2.98 -0.13 7.37
N ASP A 12 3.45 0.40 8.49
CA ASP A 12 2.65 0.50 9.72
C ASP A 12 1.76 1.74 9.64
N ALA A 13 0.43 1.56 9.72
CA ALA A 13 -0.56 2.63 9.56
C ALA A 13 -0.40 3.77 10.58
N ARG A 14 0.24 3.51 11.73
CA ARG A 14 0.48 4.53 12.77
C ARG A 14 1.59 5.50 12.40
N ILE A 15 2.54 5.05 11.57
CA ILE A 15 3.69 5.84 11.11
C ILE A 15 4.03 5.51 9.64
N PRO A 16 3.12 5.78 8.68
CA PRO A 16 3.28 5.30 7.31
C PRO A 16 4.50 5.83 6.58
N PHE A 17 4.98 7.04 6.93
CA PHE A 17 6.22 7.58 6.35
C PHE A 17 7.46 6.98 6.99
N SER A 18 7.55 6.99 8.33
CA SER A 18 8.75 6.56 9.06
C SER A 18 8.99 5.05 9.02
N SER A 19 7.94 4.24 8.77
CA SER A 19 8.07 2.79 8.60
C SER A 19 8.47 2.36 7.20
N ARG A 20 8.62 3.29 6.25
CA ARG A 20 9.07 3.00 4.88
C ARG A 20 10.59 2.91 4.82
N ASN A 21 11.07 2.07 3.91
CA ASN A 21 12.47 2.04 3.57
C ASN A 21 12.80 3.20 2.62
N PRO A 22 13.75 4.10 2.95
CA PRO A 22 14.10 5.24 2.10
C PRO A 22 14.64 4.84 0.72
N MET A 23 15.18 3.63 0.57
CA MET A 23 15.69 3.10 -0.69
C MET A 23 14.62 2.34 -1.50
N ILE A 24 13.37 2.28 -1.04
CA ILE A 24 12.35 1.42 -1.65
C ILE A 24 12.06 1.82 -3.10
N ASP A 25 12.05 3.11 -3.40
CA ASP A 25 11.78 3.61 -4.74
C ASP A 25 12.89 3.21 -5.73
N GLU A 26 14.15 3.16 -5.28
CA GLU A 26 15.29 2.69 -6.08
C GLU A 26 15.21 1.18 -6.37
N ILE A 27 14.72 0.40 -5.40
CA ILE A 27 14.57 -1.05 -5.51
C ILE A 27 13.40 -1.40 -6.44
N ILE A 28 12.25 -0.74 -6.29
CA ILE A 28 11.02 -1.00 -7.05
C ILE A 28 11.14 -0.55 -8.51
N GLN A 29 11.91 0.50 -8.79
CA GLN A 29 12.09 1.08 -10.11
C GLN A 29 10.74 1.40 -10.77
N HIS A 30 10.38 0.74 -11.86
CA HIS A 30 9.16 0.99 -12.63
C HIS A 30 8.07 -0.06 -12.40
N LYS A 31 8.25 -0.97 -11.44
CA LYS A 31 7.24 -2.02 -11.21
C LYS A 31 5.99 -1.44 -10.55
N PRO A 32 4.79 -1.87 -10.99
CA PRO A 32 3.56 -1.50 -10.32
C PRO A 32 3.63 -1.85 -8.83
N ARG A 33 3.13 -0.94 -7.98
CA ARG A 33 3.10 -1.13 -6.54
C ARG A 33 1.74 -0.78 -5.94
N LEU A 34 1.44 -1.46 -4.84
CA LEU A 34 0.31 -1.20 -3.96
C LEU A 34 0.83 -1.04 -2.54
N VAL A 35 0.57 0.11 -1.91
CA VAL A 35 0.99 0.37 -0.53
C VAL A 35 -0.10 -0.14 0.44
N LEU A 36 0.29 -0.93 1.43
CA LEU A 36 -0.61 -1.51 2.42
C LEU A 36 -0.31 -0.91 3.79
N LEU A 37 -1.20 -0.06 4.31
CA LEU A 37 -1.15 0.49 5.65
C LEU A 37 -1.73 -0.55 6.61
N ASN A 38 -0.87 -1.38 7.20
CA ASN A 38 -1.27 -2.44 8.11
C ASN A 38 -1.44 -1.96 9.54
N LYS A 39 -2.21 -2.71 10.35
CA LYS A 39 -2.63 -2.33 11.71
C LYS A 39 -3.49 -1.07 11.73
N ALA A 40 -4.34 -0.90 10.71
CA ALA A 40 -5.24 0.25 10.61
C ALA A 40 -6.21 0.36 11.80
N ASP A 41 -6.49 -0.74 12.49
CA ASP A 41 -7.25 -0.81 13.74
C ASP A 41 -6.55 -0.10 14.91
N MET A 42 -5.22 0.01 14.87
CA MET A 42 -4.40 0.67 15.88
C MET A 42 -4.03 2.12 15.53
N ALA A 43 -4.44 2.60 14.36
CA ALA A 43 -4.13 3.93 13.86
C ALA A 43 -5.36 4.85 13.94
N ASP A 44 -5.12 6.16 13.98
CA ASP A 44 -6.20 7.14 13.87
C ASP A 44 -6.83 7.08 12.47
N LYS A 45 -8.18 7.07 12.42
CA LYS A 45 -8.91 6.85 11.17
C LYS A 45 -8.81 8.04 10.21
N GLU A 46 -8.86 9.26 10.72
CA GLU A 46 -8.77 10.46 9.88
C GLU A 46 -7.35 10.63 9.34
N THR A 47 -6.34 10.46 10.20
CA THR A 47 -4.94 10.46 9.80
C THR A 47 -4.65 9.36 8.77
N THR A 48 -5.22 8.16 8.92
CA THR A 48 -5.07 7.09 7.94
C THR A 48 -5.67 7.48 6.58
N LYS A 49 -6.83 8.14 6.55
CA LYS A 49 -7.42 8.65 5.30
C LYS A 49 -6.54 9.70 4.63
N GLU A 50 -5.95 10.62 5.41
CA GLU A 50 -5.00 11.60 4.89
C GLU A 50 -3.79 10.92 4.24
N TRP A 51 -3.27 9.85 4.83
CA TRP A 51 -2.20 9.06 4.22
C TRP A 51 -2.64 8.36 2.93
N LEU A 52 -3.85 7.80 2.88
CA LEU A 52 -4.38 7.21 1.65
C LEU A 52 -4.47 8.26 0.53
N ALA A 53 -4.95 9.47 0.85
CA ALA A 53 -4.98 10.61 -0.08
C ALA A 53 -3.57 11.04 -0.51
N PHE A 54 -2.63 11.12 0.43
CA PHE A 54 -1.23 11.45 0.15
C PHE A 54 -0.58 10.50 -0.88
N PHE A 55 -0.87 9.20 -0.79
CA PHE A 55 -0.39 8.23 -1.79
C PHE A 55 -1.14 8.37 -3.12
N ALA A 56 -2.46 8.58 -3.08
CA ALA A 56 -3.27 8.78 -4.27
C ALA A 56 -2.82 10.01 -5.10
N ASP A 57 -2.52 11.13 -4.44
CA ASP A 57 -1.99 12.35 -5.08
C ASP A 57 -0.65 12.14 -5.79
N ARG A 58 0.08 11.08 -5.43
CA ARG A 58 1.34 10.65 -6.05
C ARG A 58 1.15 9.57 -7.11
N GLY A 59 -0.10 9.24 -7.44
CA GLY A 59 -0.43 8.16 -8.37
C GLY A 59 -0.15 6.77 -7.80
N ILE A 60 -0.04 6.64 -6.47
CA ILE A 60 0.23 5.37 -5.79
C ILE A 60 -1.07 4.89 -5.16
N GLN A 61 -1.55 3.73 -5.61
CA GLN A 61 -2.71 3.11 -4.99
C GLN A 61 -2.33 2.56 -3.60
N SER A 62 -3.20 2.75 -2.62
CA SER A 62 -2.96 2.33 -1.24
C SER A 62 -4.23 1.80 -0.58
N LEU A 63 -4.07 0.90 0.39
CA LEU A 63 -5.15 0.31 1.18
C LEU A 63 -4.80 0.28 2.66
N ALA A 64 -5.76 0.62 3.52
CA ALA A 64 -5.69 0.38 4.95
C ALA A 64 -6.22 -1.03 5.24
N ILE A 65 -5.44 -1.83 5.99
CA ILE A 65 -5.77 -3.23 6.27
C ILE A 65 -5.52 -3.57 7.75
N ASN A 66 -6.20 -4.63 8.21
CA ASN A 66 -5.84 -5.35 9.43
C ASN A 66 -5.52 -6.79 9.06
N SER A 67 -4.23 -7.11 8.92
CA SER A 67 -3.80 -8.45 8.53
C SER A 67 -4.12 -9.54 9.56
N GLN A 68 -4.29 -9.18 10.84
CA GLN A 68 -4.60 -10.14 11.90
C GLN A 68 -6.10 -10.50 11.91
N ALA A 69 -6.98 -9.51 11.75
CA ALA A 69 -8.42 -9.73 11.67
C ALA A 69 -8.90 -10.13 10.25
N GLY A 70 -8.03 -10.02 9.24
CA GLY A 70 -8.35 -10.31 7.84
C GLY A 70 -9.12 -9.20 7.13
N GLU A 71 -9.23 -8.02 7.74
CA GLU A 71 -9.91 -6.87 7.15
C GLU A 71 -9.07 -6.27 6.02
N GLY A 72 -9.71 -6.00 4.88
CA GLY A 72 -9.04 -5.39 3.72
C GLY A 72 -8.31 -6.39 2.81
N LEU A 73 -8.21 -7.68 3.18
CA LEU A 73 -7.45 -8.66 2.39
C LEU A 73 -8.08 -8.96 1.02
N LYS A 74 -9.41 -8.95 0.91
CA LYS A 74 -10.10 -9.17 -0.38
C LYS A 74 -9.83 -8.01 -1.35
N GLN A 75 -9.74 -6.80 -0.82
CA GLN A 75 -9.49 -5.57 -1.56
C GLN A 75 -8.09 -5.56 -2.18
N ILE A 76 -7.10 -6.21 -1.55
CA ILE A 76 -5.74 -6.35 -2.10
C ILE A 76 -5.81 -7.03 -3.47
N THR A 77 -6.52 -8.16 -3.58
CA THR A 77 -6.62 -8.91 -4.85
C THR A 77 -7.36 -8.12 -5.92
N ILE A 78 -8.42 -7.38 -5.54
CA ILE A 78 -9.19 -6.54 -6.45
C ILE A 78 -8.31 -5.39 -6.97
N ALA A 79 -7.69 -4.63 -6.07
CA ALA A 79 -6.79 -3.53 -6.41
C ALA A 79 -5.62 -4.01 -7.27
N SER A 80 -5.04 -5.17 -6.97
CA SER A 80 -3.94 -5.72 -7.76
C SER A 80 -4.35 -5.99 -9.20
N ARG A 81 -5.55 -6.54 -9.42
CA ARG A 81 -6.08 -6.76 -10.78
C ARG A 81 -6.34 -5.45 -11.51
N GLU A 82 -6.80 -4.41 -10.81
CA GLU A 82 -7.03 -3.10 -11.41
C GLU A 82 -5.71 -2.43 -11.82
N ILE A 83 -4.70 -2.49 -10.95
CA ILE A 83 -3.36 -1.93 -11.21
C ILE A 83 -2.68 -2.65 -12.39
N LEU A 84 -2.88 -3.97 -12.50
CA LEU A 84 -2.27 -4.80 -13.54
C LEU A 84 -3.09 -4.88 -14.84
N LYS A 85 -4.29 -4.28 -14.90
CA LYS A 85 -5.02 -4.18 -16.17
C LYS A 85 -4.20 -3.32 -17.14
N GLU A 86 -4.02 -3.83 -18.35
CA GLU A 86 -3.40 -3.07 -19.43
C GLU A 86 -4.17 -1.76 -19.65
N LYS A 87 -3.42 -0.66 -19.82
CA LYS A 87 -3.95 0.61 -20.34
C LYS A 87 -4.03 0.56 -21.85
#